data_AF-A0A5D2UQI1-F1
#
_entry.id   AF-A0A5D2UQI1-F1
#
_cell.length_a   1.000
_cell.length_b   1.000
_cell.length_c   1.000
_cell.angle_alpha   90.00
_cell.angle_beta   90.00
_cell.angle_gamma   90.00
#
_symmetry.space_group_name_H-M   'P 1'
#
loop_
_entity.id
_entity.type
_entity.pdbx_description
1 polymer ?
#
loop_
_entity_poly.entity_id
_entity_poly.type
_entity_poly.pdbx_seq_one_letter_code
_entity_poly.pdbx_strand_id
1 'polypeptide(L)'
;MSNCYMTRFRAVHHKAMVPWSMDRWRKGCQRTLSTSSTHFSRNTSLTVRAPTSIVLAVNLTPFDAPQRSDEWFALRRNKLTTSTFTTALGFWKGKRRSKLWHEKVFAAETQVLKSSIRCAMEWGVLNEVTAIERYKRITGREVSSLGFAIHSKEKFDWLGASPDGLLGCFPGGGILEVKCPYNKGKPQTALPWSTMPFYYMPQVQGQMEIMDREWVDLYCWTPNGSTIFRVCRERSYWDLMHGILQEFWWGNVMPAKEALSLGKEEDAKRYEPSSRHKQTGLVISKSIKLASKAKMICREIAGRIEFYR
;
A
#
# COMPACT_ATOMS: atom_id res chain seq x y z
N MET A 1 28.30 -52.19 6.93
CA MET A 1 28.64 -51.55 8.21
C MET A 1 27.96 -50.17 8.22
N SER A 2 26.63 -50.09 8.24
CA SER A 2 25.73 -50.38 9.38
C SER A 2 26.06 -49.51 10.59
N ASN A 3 25.31 -48.41 10.76
CA ASN A 3 24.66 -48.14 12.04
C ASN A 3 23.46 -47.19 11.88
N CYS A 4 22.31 -47.82 12.05
CA CYS A 4 20.97 -47.28 12.20
C CYS A 4 20.81 -46.76 13.63
N TYR A 5 20.18 -45.60 13.81
CA TYR A 5 19.61 -45.19 15.10
C TYR A 5 18.09 -45.12 14.95
N MET A 6 17.46 -46.22 15.35
CA MET A 6 16.04 -46.37 15.63
C MET A 6 15.80 -46.19 17.13
N THR A 7 14.53 -45.90 17.48
CA THR A 7 13.83 -45.94 18.78
C THR A 7 13.35 -44.57 19.28
N ARG A 8 12.12 -44.40 19.78
CA ARG A 8 11.02 -45.33 20.11
C ARG A 8 9.71 -44.55 20.23
N PHE A 9 8.63 -45.15 19.75
CA PHE A 9 7.25 -44.80 20.09
C PHE A 9 6.97 -45.01 21.59
N ARG A 10 6.10 -44.16 22.16
CA ARG A 10 5.21 -44.52 23.28
C ARG A 10 3.79 -44.07 22.93
N ALA A 11 2.90 -45.05 22.82
CA ALA A 11 1.46 -44.90 22.82
C ALA A 11 0.93 -45.58 24.10
N VAL A 12 0.00 -44.95 24.81
CA VAL A 12 -0.90 -45.61 25.78
C VAL A 12 -2.25 -44.87 25.81
N HIS A 13 -3.24 -45.58 25.25
CA HIS A 13 -4.65 -45.80 25.61
C HIS A 13 -5.67 -44.69 25.98
N HIS A 14 -6.71 -44.66 25.12
CA HIS A 14 -8.16 -44.70 25.36
C HIS A 14 -8.80 -44.01 26.58
N LYS A 15 -9.79 -43.16 26.27
CA LYS A 15 -11.18 -43.35 26.78
C LYS A 15 -12.17 -42.65 25.85
N ALA A 16 -13.06 -43.46 25.26
CA ALA A 16 -14.31 -43.02 24.66
C ALA A 16 -15.41 -43.11 25.73
N MET A 17 -16.31 -42.14 25.79
CA MET A 17 -17.59 -42.28 26.48
C MET A 17 -18.64 -41.33 25.88
N VAL A 18 -19.75 -41.91 25.45
CA VAL A 18 -21.04 -41.37 24.99
C VAL A 18 -22.06 -42.45 25.43
N PRO A 19 -23.40 -42.26 25.54
CA PRO A 19 -24.26 -41.07 25.72
C PRO A 19 -25.18 -41.21 26.96
N TRP A 20 -25.94 -40.17 27.30
CA TRP A 20 -27.31 -40.21 27.90
C TRP A 20 -27.81 -38.75 27.98
N SER A 21 -29.09 -38.39 27.96
CA SER A 21 -30.34 -38.89 27.38
C SER A 21 -31.36 -37.77 27.62
N MET A 22 -32.41 -37.73 26.81
CA MET A 22 -33.54 -36.77 26.85
C MET A 22 -34.21 -36.61 28.22
N ASP A 23 -34.70 -35.40 28.50
CA ASP A 23 -36.12 -35.13 28.80
C ASP A 23 -36.37 -33.60 28.72
N ARG A 24 -37.24 -33.09 27.83
CA ARG A 24 -38.72 -33.12 27.80
C ARG A 24 -39.32 -31.91 28.54
N TRP A 25 -39.57 -30.82 27.82
CA TRP A 25 -40.67 -29.90 28.15
C TRP A 25 -41.52 -29.61 26.90
N ARG A 26 -42.70 -30.21 26.94
CA ARG A 26 -43.86 -30.02 26.06
C ARG A 26 -44.65 -28.83 26.60
N LYS A 27 -45.02 -27.87 25.75
CA LYS A 27 -46.36 -27.25 25.76
C LYS A 27 -46.73 -26.92 24.32
N GLY A 28 -47.79 -27.57 23.83
CA GLY A 28 -48.40 -27.25 22.55
C GLY A 28 -49.53 -26.25 22.70
N CYS A 29 -49.93 -25.63 21.58
CA CYS A 29 -51.33 -25.48 21.22
C CYS A 29 -51.45 -25.35 19.69
N GLN A 30 -52.59 -25.76 19.17
CA GLN A 30 -52.84 -26.24 17.81
C GLN A 30 -53.41 -25.19 16.84
N ARG A 31 -53.23 -25.49 15.52
CA ARG A 31 -54.15 -25.30 14.36
C ARG A 31 -54.48 -23.85 13.95
N THR A 32 -54.63 -23.47 12.66
CA THR A 32 -55.22 -24.16 11.50
C THR A 32 -54.78 -23.48 10.19
N LEU A 33 -54.74 -24.22 9.08
CA LEU A 33 -54.61 -23.72 7.70
C LEU A 33 -55.95 -23.21 7.16
N SER A 34 -55.95 -22.18 6.30
CA SER A 34 -56.97 -22.00 5.25
C SER A 34 -56.41 -21.26 4.02
N THR A 35 -56.68 -21.82 2.86
CA THR A 35 -56.46 -21.35 1.49
C THR A 35 -57.48 -20.29 1.03
N SER A 36 -57.08 -19.35 0.15
CA SER A 36 -57.63 -19.17 -1.23
C SER A 36 -57.49 -17.74 -1.83
N SER A 37 -56.86 -17.70 -3.01
CA SER A 37 -57.15 -16.95 -4.27
C SER A 37 -57.43 -15.43 -4.38
N THR A 38 -56.47 -14.76 -5.05
CA THR A 38 -56.53 -13.77 -6.17
C THR A 38 -57.50 -12.58 -6.20
N HIS A 39 -56.96 -11.36 -6.41
CA HIS A 39 -57.40 -10.41 -7.45
C HIS A 39 -56.25 -9.46 -7.88
N PHE A 40 -56.19 -9.20 -9.19
CA PHE A 40 -55.28 -8.28 -9.90
C PHE A 40 -55.60 -6.80 -9.58
N SER A 41 -54.56 -5.94 -9.45
CA SER A 41 -54.57 -4.61 -10.10
C SER A 41 -53.17 -3.98 -10.23
N ARG A 42 -53.03 -3.33 -11.38
CA ARG A 42 -51.93 -2.60 -12.05
C ARG A 42 -50.89 -1.79 -11.27
N ASN A 43 -49.68 -1.87 -11.83
CA ASN A 43 -48.66 -0.84 -12.10
C ASN A 43 -48.27 0.17 -11.01
N THR A 44 -47.06 -0.01 -10.50
CA THR A 44 -46.08 1.08 -10.37
C THR A 44 -44.68 0.46 -10.45
N SER A 45 -43.95 0.76 -11.54
CA SER A 45 -42.54 0.40 -11.64
C SER A 45 -41.76 1.25 -10.65
N LEU A 46 -41.45 0.68 -9.49
CA LEU A 46 -40.47 1.24 -8.56
C LEU A 46 -39.08 1.02 -9.15
N THR A 47 -38.59 2.01 -9.89
CA THR A 47 -37.19 2.11 -10.27
C THR A 47 -36.36 2.17 -9.00
N VAL A 48 -35.78 1.03 -8.61
CA VAL A 48 -34.78 0.95 -7.55
C VAL A 48 -33.53 1.66 -8.07
N ARG A 49 -33.45 2.96 -7.77
CA ARG A 49 -32.24 3.74 -7.99
C ARG A 49 -31.19 3.18 -7.03
N ALA A 50 -30.12 2.59 -7.58
CA ALA A 50 -28.96 2.18 -6.80
C ALA A 50 -28.49 3.39 -5.96
N PRO A 51 -28.23 3.23 -4.65
CA PRO A 51 -27.73 4.33 -3.85
C PRO A 51 -26.35 4.71 -4.39
N THR A 52 -26.28 5.89 -4.99
CA THR A 52 -25.04 6.59 -5.30
C THR A 52 -24.16 6.60 -4.06
N SER A 53 -22.93 6.15 -4.24
CA SER A 53 -21.87 6.07 -3.24
C SER A 53 -21.83 7.35 -2.39
N ILE A 54 -22.31 7.28 -1.15
CA ILE A 54 -22.14 8.33 -0.16
C ILE A 54 -20.67 8.28 0.26
N VAL A 55 -19.87 9.16 -0.32
CA VAL A 55 -18.51 9.44 0.12
C VAL A 55 -18.61 10.11 1.48
N LEU A 56 -18.48 9.33 2.56
CA LEU A 56 -18.33 9.86 3.91
C LEU A 56 -16.96 10.56 4.01
N ALA A 57 -17.03 11.87 4.25
CA ALA A 57 -15.89 12.76 4.37
C ALA A 57 -14.90 12.26 5.43
N VAL A 58 -13.72 11.88 4.98
CA VAL A 58 -12.54 11.89 5.83
C VAL A 58 -12.10 13.35 5.91
N ASN A 59 -11.60 13.82 7.06
CA ASN A 59 -10.79 15.03 7.16
C ASN A 59 -9.41 14.83 6.48
N LEU A 60 -9.42 14.24 5.29
CA LEU A 60 -8.40 14.44 4.28
C LEU A 60 -8.79 15.75 3.61
N THR A 61 -7.82 16.53 3.14
CA THR A 61 -8.07 17.42 2.01
C THR A 61 -7.76 16.60 0.76
N PRO A 62 -8.66 15.73 0.28
CA PRO A 62 -8.45 15.07 -1.00
C PRO A 62 -8.42 16.19 -2.03
N PHE A 63 -7.26 16.40 -2.63
CA PHE A 63 -7.23 17.17 -3.85
C PHE A 63 -7.60 16.18 -4.94
N ASP A 64 -8.77 16.37 -5.54
CA ASP A 64 -9.23 15.64 -6.73
C ASP A 64 -8.40 16.02 -7.99
N ALA A 65 -7.14 16.43 -7.79
CA ALA A 65 -6.17 16.60 -8.86
C ALA A 65 -5.84 15.21 -9.43
N PRO A 66 -6.21 14.92 -10.70
CA PRO A 66 -5.93 13.64 -11.31
C PRO A 66 -4.44 13.33 -11.24
N GLN A 67 -4.08 12.07 -10.95
CA GLN A 67 -2.68 11.68 -10.87
C GLN A 67 -1.97 12.04 -12.19
N ARG A 68 -0.80 12.69 -12.07
CA ARG A 68 0.02 13.20 -13.19
C ARG A 68 -0.51 14.47 -13.88
N SER A 69 -1.54 15.13 -13.34
CA SER A 69 -1.91 16.49 -13.78
C SER A 69 -0.91 17.55 -13.27
N ASP A 70 -0.93 18.74 -13.85
CA ASP A 70 -0.06 19.84 -13.41
C ASP A 70 -0.37 20.28 -11.97
N GLU A 71 -1.66 20.26 -11.58
CA GLU A 71 -2.09 20.52 -10.21
C GLU A 71 -1.52 19.47 -9.25
N TRP A 72 -1.51 18.20 -9.66
CA TRP A 72 -0.92 17.11 -8.88
C TRP A 72 0.59 17.29 -8.68
N PHE A 73 1.32 17.71 -9.72
CA PHE A 73 2.75 18.03 -9.59
C PHE A 73 2.98 19.24 -8.68
N ALA A 74 2.14 20.28 -8.79
CA ALA A 74 2.24 21.48 -7.96
C ALA A 74 2.02 21.16 -6.47
N LEU A 75 1.01 20.37 -6.13
CA LEU A 75 0.72 19.93 -4.76
C LEU A 75 1.88 19.14 -4.15
N ARG A 76 2.57 18.31 -4.95
CA ARG A 76 3.68 17.47 -4.51
C ARG A 76 5.01 18.22 -4.35
N ARG A 77 5.17 19.37 -4.99
CA ARG A 77 6.45 20.12 -5.02
C ARG A 77 6.94 20.44 -3.61
N ASN A 78 6.04 20.92 -2.76
CA ASN A 78 6.34 21.34 -1.40
C ASN A 78 6.06 20.27 -0.33
N LYS A 79 5.98 19.00 -0.73
CA LYS A 79 5.67 17.88 0.15
C LYS A 79 6.68 16.75 -0.02
N LEU A 80 6.99 16.04 1.06
CA LEU A 80 7.72 14.78 0.98
C LEU A 80 6.71 13.65 0.70
N THR A 81 6.83 13.03 -0.47
CA THR A 81 5.86 12.00 -0.90
C THR A 81 6.31 10.60 -0.46
N THR A 82 5.38 9.72 -0.14
CA THR A 82 5.68 8.34 0.33
C THR A 82 6.61 7.56 -0.60
N SER A 83 6.49 7.75 -1.91
CA SER A 83 7.37 7.16 -2.93
C SER A 83 8.85 7.56 -2.79
N THR A 84 9.14 8.66 -2.08
CA THR A 84 10.50 9.16 -1.86
C THR A 84 11.05 8.82 -0.47
N PHE A 85 10.24 8.24 0.43
CA PHE A 85 10.64 7.96 1.81
C PHE A 85 11.87 7.06 1.86
N THR A 86 11.90 5.97 1.09
CA THR A 86 13.06 5.08 1.00
C THR A 86 14.37 5.82 0.67
N THR A 87 14.31 6.84 -0.18
CA THR A 87 15.46 7.69 -0.51
C THR A 87 15.80 8.65 0.62
N ALA A 88 14.81 9.33 1.22
CA ALA A 88 15.00 10.21 2.37
C ALA A 88 15.56 9.48 3.60
N LEU A 89 15.27 8.18 3.75
CA LEU A 89 15.80 7.32 4.80
C LEU A 89 17.24 6.82 4.54
N GLY A 90 17.80 7.10 3.36
CA GLY A 90 19.19 6.74 3.02
C GLY A 90 19.41 5.29 2.61
N PHE A 91 18.39 4.59 2.10
CA PHE A 91 18.53 3.17 1.71
C PHE A 91 19.54 2.97 0.58
N TRP A 92 19.63 3.94 -0.32
CA TRP A 92 20.47 3.87 -1.50
C TRP A 92 21.87 4.40 -1.23
N LYS A 93 22.89 3.73 -1.77
CA LYS A 93 24.27 4.20 -1.72
C LYS A 93 24.46 5.49 -2.52
N GLY A 94 25.52 6.24 -2.19
CA GLY A 94 25.93 7.43 -2.91
C GLY A 94 25.05 8.65 -2.60
N LYS A 95 24.87 9.54 -3.58
CA LYS A 95 24.26 10.86 -3.37
C LYS A 95 22.73 10.91 -3.53
N ARG A 96 22.00 9.78 -3.49
CA ARG A 96 20.54 9.81 -3.78
C ARG A 96 19.74 10.63 -2.77
N ARG A 97 20.10 10.57 -1.49
CA ARG A 97 19.46 11.36 -0.43
C ARG A 97 19.70 12.86 -0.62
N SER A 98 20.93 13.25 -0.96
CA SER A 98 21.27 14.64 -1.23
C SER A 98 20.67 15.16 -2.55
N LYS A 99 20.56 14.31 -3.59
CA LYS A 99 19.79 14.62 -4.81
C LYS A 99 18.32 14.90 -4.53
N LEU A 100 17.67 14.06 -3.71
CA LEU A 100 16.28 14.32 -3.29
C LEU A 100 16.17 15.63 -2.51
N TRP A 101 17.13 15.94 -1.65
CA TRP A 101 17.16 17.22 -0.95
C TRP A 101 17.28 18.39 -1.94
N HIS A 102 18.19 18.29 -2.90
CA HIS A 102 18.38 19.30 -3.94
C HIS A 102 17.08 19.51 -4.76
N GLU A 103 16.43 18.43 -5.19
CA GLU A 103 15.12 18.47 -5.88
C GLU A 103 14.02 19.14 -5.05
N LYS A 104 14.11 19.10 -3.71
CA LYS A 104 13.13 19.72 -2.82
C LYS A 104 13.45 21.17 -2.49
N VAL A 105 14.73 21.53 -2.44
CA VAL A 105 15.20 22.86 -2.05
C VAL A 105 15.22 23.82 -3.22
N PHE A 106 15.77 23.39 -4.35
CA PHE A 106 15.93 24.23 -5.53
C PHE A 106 14.73 24.03 -6.47
N ALA A 107 14.29 25.11 -7.11
CA ALA A 107 13.31 25.01 -8.18
C ALA A 107 13.86 24.05 -9.25
N ALA A 108 13.00 23.21 -9.82
CA ALA A 108 13.42 22.17 -10.75
C ALA A 108 14.11 22.79 -11.97
N GLU A 109 15.43 22.87 -11.95
CA GLU A 109 16.20 22.79 -13.18
C GLU A 109 15.82 21.46 -13.82
N THR A 110 15.54 21.49 -15.13
CA THR A 110 15.19 20.32 -15.92
C THR A 110 16.31 19.29 -15.83
N GLN A 111 16.28 18.45 -14.79
CA GLN A 111 17.27 17.40 -14.63
C GLN A 111 17.05 16.42 -15.78
N VAL A 112 18.05 16.34 -16.66
CA VAL A 112 18.07 15.35 -17.73
C VAL A 112 18.09 13.97 -17.08
N LEU A 113 16.91 13.38 -16.98
CA LEU A 113 16.75 12.06 -16.42
C LEU A 113 17.43 11.06 -17.37
N LYS A 114 18.21 10.12 -16.82
CA LYS A 114 18.81 9.06 -17.64
C LYS A 114 17.70 8.34 -18.40
N SER A 115 17.94 8.07 -19.69
CA SER A 115 16.96 7.42 -20.58
C SER A 115 16.33 6.17 -19.96
N SER A 116 17.13 5.33 -19.31
CA SER A 116 16.66 4.11 -18.65
C SER A 116 15.67 4.33 -17.50
N ILE A 117 15.78 5.44 -16.75
CA ILE A 117 14.83 5.76 -15.68
C ILE A 117 13.54 6.29 -16.29
N ARG A 118 13.63 7.13 -17.32
CA ARG A 118 12.47 7.61 -18.08
C ARG A 118 11.67 6.43 -18.68
N CYS A 119 12.34 5.51 -19.37
CA CYS A 119 11.67 4.33 -19.92
C CYS A 119 11.03 3.45 -18.83
N ALA A 120 11.66 3.32 -17.66
CA ALA A 120 11.05 2.58 -16.54
C ALA A 120 9.79 3.27 -15.99
N MET A 121 9.79 4.60 -15.92
CA MET A 121 8.62 5.39 -15.51
C MET A 121 7.49 5.28 -16.55
N GLU A 122 7.80 5.47 -17.83
CA GLU A 122 6.85 5.32 -18.94
C GLU A 122 6.25 3.91 -19.00
N TRP A 123 7.05 2.88 -18.75
CA TRP A 123 6.57 1.50 -18.64
C TRP A 123 5.54 1.33 -17.51
N GLY A 124 5.83 1.89 -16.34
CA GLY A 124 4.90 1.88 -15.21
C GLY A 124 3.58 2.57 -15.56
N VAL A 125 3.69 3.80 -16.08
CA VAL A 125 2.56 4.63 -16.54
C VAL A 125 1.65 3.88 -17.51
N LEU A 126 2.23 3.26 -18.53
CA LEU A 126 1.50 2.59 -19.60
C LEU A 126 0.74 1.35 -19.10
N ASN A 127 1.31 0.62 -18.14
CA ASN A 127 0.79 -0.68 -17.73
C ASN A 127 -0.05 -0.64 -16.44
N GLU A 128 -0.07 0.47 -15.72
CA GLU A 128 -0.78 0.62 -14.45
C GLU A 128 -2.28 0.31 -14.59
N VAL A 129 -2.94 0.85 -15.62
CA VAL A 129 -4.37 0.60 -15.89
C VAL A 129 -4.62 -0.88 -16.14
N THR A 130 -3.80 -1.52 -16.99
CA THR A 130 -3.91 -2.97 -17.26
C THR A 130 -3.68 -3.80 -16.01
N ALA A 131 -2.72 -3.41 -15.17
CA ALA A 131 -2.44 -4.08 -13.90
C ALA A 131 -3.63 -3.96 -12.93
N ILE A 132 -4.21 -2.77 -12.76
CA ILE A 132 -5.40 -2.55 -11.91
C ILE A 132 -6.57 -3.41 -12.39
N GLU A 133 -6.85 -3.44 -13.70
CA GLU A 133 -7.90 -4.28 -14.26
C GLU A 133 -7.64 -5.78 -14.05
N ARG A 134 -6.39 -6.22 -14.15
CA ARG A 134 -6.02 -7.61 -13.81
C ARG A 134 -6.23 -7.91 -12.33
N TYR A 135 -5.85 -6.99 -11.44
CA TYR A 135 -6.08 -7.11 -9.99
C TYR A 135 -7.57 -7.23 -9.67
N LYS A 136 -8.42 -6.37 -10.26
CA LYS A 136 -9.89 -6.44 -10.12
C LYS A 136 -10.41 -7.81 -10.54
N ARG A 137 -9.99 -8.32 -11.70
CA ARG A 137 -10.42 -9.63 -12.22
C ARG A 137 -10.00 -10.80 -11.32
N ILE A 138 -8.79 -10.75 -10.74
CA ILE A 138 -8.29 -11.81 -9.86
C ILE A 138 -9.01 -11.78 -8.52
N THR A 139 -9.16 -10.61 -7.92
CA THR A 139 -9.63 -10.49 -6.54
C THR A 139 -11.14 -10.30 -6.41
N GLY A 140 -11.83 -9.93 -7.50
CA GLY A 140 -13.24 -9.53 -7.50
C GLY A 140 -13.51 -8.23 -6.73
N ARG A 141 -12.47 -7.48 -6.34
CA ARG A 141 -12.61 -6.24 -5.57
C ARG A 141 -12.73 -5.04 -6.49
N GLU A 142 -13.59 -4.11 -6.10
CA GLU A 142 -13.59 -2.77 -6.69
C GLU A 142 -12.40 -1.95 -6.20
N VAL A 143 -11.94 -1.07 -7.09
CA VAL A 143 -10.82 -0.15 -6.87
C VAL A 143 -11.29 1.25 -7.24
N SER A 144 -11.33 2.15 -6.25
CA SER A 144 -11.60 3.58 -6.47
C SER A 144 -10.30 4.37 -6.60
N SER A 145 -10.32 5.46 -7.36
CA SER A 145 -9.17 6.34 -7.55
C SER A 145 -9.09 7.40 -6.44
N LEU A 146 -7.87 7.84 -6.13
CA LEU A 146 -7.58 9.01 -5.30
C LEU A 146 -6.29 9.66 -5.81
N GLY A 147 -6.34 10.95 -6.17
CA GLY A 147 -5.20 11.64 -6.79
C GLY A 147 -4.04 11.89 -5.83
N PHE A 148 -4.28 12.73 -4.82
CA PHE A 148 -3.27 13.05 -3.80
C PHE A 148 -3.92 13.30 -2.44
N ALA A 149 -3.32 12.70 -1.41
CA ALA A 149 -3.69 12.86 -0.02
C ALA A 149 -2.56 13.56 0.75
N ILE A 150 -2.92 14.54 1.55
CA ILE A 150 -2.04 15.16 2.55
C ILE A 150 -2.40 14.56 3.91
N HIS A 151 -1.41 14.45 4.80
CA HIS A 151 -1.65 13.97 6.15
C HIS A 151 -2.70 14.86 6.87
N SER A 152 -3.73 14.25 7.45
CA SER A 152 -4.86 14.97 8.09
C SER A 152 -4.46 15.84 9.28
N LYS A 153 -3.48 15.39 10.08
CA LYS A 153 -2.87 16.18 11.16
C LYS A 153 -2.02 17.32 10.58
N GLU A 154 -2.38 18.56 10.88
CA GLU A 154 -1.72 19.79 10.42
C GLU A 154 -0.20 19.80 10.63
N LYS A 155 0.29 19.32 11.79
CA LYS A 155 1.75 19.21 12.06
C LYS A 155 2.52 18.31 11.08
N PHE A 156 1.82 17.53 10.26
CA PHE A 156 2.37 16.60 9.28
C PHE A 156 1.95 16.96 7.85
N ASP A 157 1.42 18.16 7.63
CA ASP A 157 0.98 18.63 6.32
C ASP A 157 2.07 18.59 5.24
N TRP A 158 3.35 18.53 5.63
CA TRP A 158 4.52 18.38 4.76
C TRP A 158 4.66 16.98 4.16
N LEU A 159 3.84 16.01 4.58
CA LEU A 159 3.82 14.64 4.07
C LEU A 159 2.62 14.42 3.14
N GLY A 160 2.84 13.69 2.05
CA GLY A 160 1.76 13.35 1.12
C GLY A 160 1.88 11.97 0.47
N ALA A 161 0.75 11.44 0.01
CA ALA A 161 0.63 10.13 -0.61
C ALA A 161 -0.23 10.20 -1.88
N SER A 162 0.14 9.39 -2.87
CA SER A 162 -0.73 9.07 -4.01
C SER A 162 -0.85 7.56 -4.05
N PRO A 163 -1.96 6.96 -3.61
CA PRO A 163 -2.21 5.54 -3.82
C PRO A 163 -2.54 5.27 -5.29
N ASP A 164 -2.28 4.05 -5.77
CA ASP A 164 -2.74 3.63 -7.09
C ASP A 164 -4.22 3.22 -7.07
N GLY A 165 -4.76 2.94 -5.87
CA GLY A 165 -6.20 2.78 -5.64
C GLY A 165 -6.58 2.62 -4.18
N LEU A 166 -7.88 2.76 -3.92
CA LEU A 166 -8.53 2.51 -2.64
C LEU A 166 -9.40 1.26 -2.71
N LEU A 167 -9.35 0.44 -1.66
CA LEU A 167 -10.01 -0.85 -1.59
C LEU A 167 -11.09 -0.85 -0.50
N GLY A 168 -12.36 -0.96 -0.88
CA GLY A 168 -13.48 -0.99 0.07
C GLY A 168 -13.76 0.35 0.77
N CYS A 169 -14.79 0.37 1.61
CA CYS A 169 -15.24 1.57 2.32
C CYS A 169 -14.45 1.80 3.62
N PHE A 170 -14.44 3.05 4.09
CA PHE A 170 -13.97 3.38 5.44
C PHE A 170 -15.11 3.22 6.45
N PRO A 171 -14.84 2.76 7.69
CA PRO A 171 -13.57 2.19 8.19
C PRO A 171 -13.33 0.76 7.68
N GLY A 172 -12.06 0.33 7.64
CA GLY A 172 -11.68 -1.05 7.32
C GLY A 172 -11.21 -1.31 5.89
N GLY A 173 -11.41 -0.36 4.97
CA GLY A 173 -10.82 -0.39 3.64
C GLY A 173 -9.28 -0.38 3.66
N GLY A 174 -8.68 -0.78 2.54
CA GLY A 174 -7.24 -0.80 2.33
C GLY A 174 -6.80 0.08 1.19
N ILE A 175 -5.53 -0.05 0.83
CA ILE A 175 -4.88 0.67 -0.27
C ILE A 175 -4.36 -0.35 -1.28
N LEU A 176 -4.48 -0.03 -2.56
CA LEU A 176 -3.79 -0.73 -3.63
C LEU A 176 -2.55 0.06 -4.03
N GLU A 177 -1.40 -0.61 -4.06
CA GLU A 177 -0.15 -0.08 -4.58
C GLU A 177 0.34 -1.01 -5.69
N VAL A 178 0.38 -0.53 -6.92
CA VAL A 178 0.72 -1.27 -8.13
C VAL A 178 2.16 -1.02 -8.53
N LYS A 179 2.86 -2.08 -8.92
CA LYS A 179 4.22 -1.99 -9.44
C LYS A 179 4.32 -2.84 -10.70
N CYS A 180 4.85 -2.22 -11.76
CA CYS A 180 5.14 -2.86 -13.04
C CYS A 180 6.66 -2.81 -13.27
N PRO A 181 7.44 -3.82 -12.82
CA PRO A 181 8.90 -3.79 -12.91
C PRO A 181 9.41 -3.72 -14.36
N TYR A 182 10.30 -2.78 -14.65
CA TYR A 182 10.95 -2.65 -15.96
C TYR A 182 12.15 -3.60 -16.16
N ASN A 183 12.51 -4.37 -15.13
CA ASN A 183 13.53 -5.42 -15.15
C ASN A 183 14.81 -5.07 -15.94
N LYS A 184 15.45 -3.94 -15.58
CA LYS A 184 16.68 -3.44 -16.21
C LYS A 184 16.58 -3.28 -17.74
N GLY A 185 15.44 -2.85 -18.26
CA GLY A 185 15.23 -2.67 -19.70
C GLY A 185 14.61 -3.87 -20.40
N LYS A 186 14.29 -4.94 -19.67
CA LYS A 186 13.74 -6.19 -20.21
C LYS A 186 12.42 -6.58 -19.52
N PRO A 187 11.37 -5.73 -19.59
CA PRO A 187 10.10 -6.01 -18.91
C PRO A 187 9.47 -7.35 -19.35
N GLN A 188 9.68 -7.77 -20.59
CA GLN A 188 9.12 -9.02 -21.12
C GLN A 188 9.70 -10.28 -20.47
N THR A 189 10.84 -10.17 -19.78
CA THR A 189 11.43 -11.28 -19.02
C THR A 189 11.18 -11.14 -17.51
N ALA A 190 10.43 -10.12 -17.08
CA ALA A 190 10.15 -9.87 -15.68
C ALA A 190 9.20 -10.94 -15.13
N LEU A 191 9.56 -11.51 -13.99
CA LEU A 191 8.69 -12.38 -13.20
C LEU A 191 8.15 -11.62 -11.99
N PRO A 192 6.92 -11.93 -11.54
CA PRO A 192 6.40 -11.36 -10.31
C PRO A 192 7.23 -11.82 -9.11
N TRP A 193 7.29 -10.98 -8.08
CA TRP A 193 8.21 -11.21 -6.96
C TRP A 193 7.81 -12.44 -6.14
N SER A 194 8.77 -13.29 -5.81
CA SER A 194 8.55 -14.41 -4.89
C SER A 194 8.44 -13.97 -3.42
N THR A 195 9.00 -12.80 -3.10
CA THR A 195 9.00 -12.21 -1.77
C THR A 195 8.80 -10.69 -1.90
N MET A 196 8.19 -10.07 -0.90
CA MET A 196 7.99 -8.63 -0.90
C MET A 196 9.35 -7.89 -0.88
N PRO A 197 9.63 -6.98 -1.84
CA PRO A 197 10.86 -6.19 -1.78
C PRO A 197 10.80 -5.19 -0.62
N PHE A 198 11.71 -5.34 0.35
CA PHE A 198 11.71 -4.56 1.59
C PHE A 198 11.79 -3.03 1.39
N TYR A 199 12.35 -2.58 0.28
CA TYR A 199 12.51 -1.15 -0.02
C TYR A 199 11.20 -0.45 -0.40
N TYR A 200 10.09 -1.17 -0.60
CA TYR A 200 8.74 -0.58 -0.69
C TYR A 200 8.07 -0.40 0.68
N MET A 201 8.59 -1.02 1.75
CA MET A 201 7.99 -0.94 3.08
C MET A 201 7.83 0.50 3.60
N PRO A 202 8.83 1.41 3.47
CA PRO A 202 8.63 2.82 3.83
C PRO A 202 7.44 3.48 3.13
N GLN A 203 7.27 3.20 1.83
CA GLN A 203 6.22 3.81 1.03
C GLN A 203 4.83 3.37 1.49
N VAL A 204 4.60 2.05 1.58
CA VAL A 204 3.28 1.51 1.94
C VAL A 204 2.89 1.82 3.39
N GLN A 205 3.85 1.82 4.31
CA GLN A 205 3.61 2.24 5.70
C GLN A 205 3.28 3.73 5.80
N GLY A 206 3.95 4.56 5.00
CA GLY A 206 3.62 5.98 4.88
C GLY A 206 2.23 6.24 4.32
N GLN A 207 1.80 5.48 3.31
CA GLN A 207 0.45 5.57 2.76
C GLN A 207 -0.62 5.23 3.81
N MET A 208 -0.41 4.14 4.56
CA MET A 208 -1.30 3.75 5.66
C MET A 208 -1.40 4.79 6.76
N GLU A 209 -0.30 5.47 7.11
CA GLU A 209 -0.35 6.56 8.08
C GLU A 209 -1.14 7.75 7.55
N ILE A 210 -0.76 8.28 6.37
CA ILE A 210 -1.33 9.51 5.80
C ILE A 210 -2.82 9.37 5.53
N MET A 211 -3.25 8.21 5.04
CA MET A 211 -4.63 7.96 4.61
C MET A 211 -5.49 7.29 5.68
N ASP A 212 -4.91 7.05 6.87
CA ASP A 212 -5.52 6.34 7.99
C ASP A 212 -6.17 5.01 7.56
N ARG A 213 -5.33 4.11 7.03
CA ARG A 213 -5.70 2.77 6.58
C ARG A 213 -4.86 1.72 7.30
N GLU A 214 -5.43 0.56 7.57
CA GLU A 214 -4.75 -0.47 8.38
C GLU A 214 -4.00 -1.51 7.54
N TRP A 215 -4.22 -1.54 6.22
CA TRP A 215 -3.53 -2.48 5.33
C TRP A 215 -3.40 -1.97 3.89
N VAL A 216 -2.38 -2.49 3.20
CA VAL A 216 -2.10 -2.27 1.76
C VAL A 216 -1.95 -3.62 1.08
N ASP A 217 -2.51 -3.75 -0.12
CA ASP A 217 -2.10 -4.75 -1.10
C ASP A 217 -1.03 -4.16 -2.01
N LEU A 218 0.21 -4.63 -1.84
CA LEU A 218 1.29 -4.36 -2.79
C LEU A 218 1.20 -5.40 -3.92
N TYR A 219 0.81 -4.92 -5.08
CA TYR A 219 0.58 -5.74 -6.27
C TYR A 219 1.72 -5.57 -7.27
N CYS A 220 2.42 -6.66 -7.57
CA CYS A 220 3.43 -6.71 -8.61
C CYS A 220 2.83 -7.39 -9.84
N TRP A 221 2.73 -6.63 -10.94
CA TRP A 221 2.26 -7.12 -12.22
C TRP A 221 3.41 -7.16 -13.22
N THR A 222 3.51 -8.27 -13.94
CA THR A 222 4.41 -8.42 -15.09
C THR A 222 3.66 -9.10 -16.25
N PRO A 223 4.20 -9.04 -17.47
CA PRO A 223 3.66 -9.80 -18.60
C PRO A 223 3.61 -11.31 -18.37
N ASN A 224 4.43 -11.84 -17.45
CA ASN A 224 4.56 -13.27 -17.17
C ASN A 224 3.78 -13.73 -15.93
N GLY A 225 3.03 -12.84 -15.28
CA GLY A 225 2.24 -13.17 -14.09
C GLY A 225 2.16 -12.02 -13.09
N SER A 226 1.60 -12.31 -11.93
CA SER A 226 1.38 -11.30 -10.90
C SER A 226 1.47 -11.87 -9.48
N THR A 227 1.72 -11.01 -8.49
CA THR A 227 1.71 -11.39 -7.07
C THR A 227 1.12 -10.28 -6.23
N ILE A 228 0.33 -10.65 -5.22
CA ILE A 228 -0.24 -9.70 -4.24
C ILE A 228 0.34 -10.02 -2.86
N PHE A 229 0.95 -9.03 -2.23
CA PHE A 229 1.38 -9.08 -0.84
C PHE A 229 0.50 -8.17 0.01
N ARG A 230 -0.10 -8.72 1.07
CA ARG A 230 -0.80 -7.95 2.08
C ARG A 230 0.15 -7.51 3.19
N VAL A 231 0.15 -6.22 3.45
CA VAL A 231 0.96 -5.57 4.48
C VAL A 231 0.03 -4.86 5.45
N CYS A 232 0.19 -5.12 6.75
CA CYS A 232 -0.54 -4.42 7.80
C CYS A 232 0.26 -3.21 8.31
N ARG A 233 -0.46 -2.21 8.82
CA ARG A 233 0.13 -1.01 9.43
C ARG A 233 0.95 -1.39 10.67
N GLU A 234 2.16 -0.84 10.76
CA GLU A 234 3.07 -1.07 11.88
C GLU A 234 3.49 0.27 12.48
N ARG A 235 2.81 0.68 13.56
CA ARG A 235 2.98 2.00 14.18
C ARG A 235 4.40 2.21 14.72
N SER A 236 5.00 1.19 15.31
CA SER A 236 6.38 1.27 15.83
C SER A 236 7.44 1.45 14.73
N TYR A 237 7.12 1.05 13.50
CA TYR A 237 7.96 1.29 12.33
C TYR A 237 7.74 2.68 11.77
N TRP A 238 6.48 3.15 11.74
CA TRP A 238 6.16 4.54 11.43
C TRP A 238 6.92 5.51 12.34
N ASP A 239 6.89 5.32 13.66
CA ASP A 239 7.55 6.24 14.60
C ASP A 239 9.07 6.35 14.35
N LEU A 240 9.73 5.22 14.08
CA LEU A 240 11.14 5.19 13.70
C LEU A 240 11.37 5.94 12.38
N MET A 241 10.56 5.65 11.37
CA MET A 241 10.71 6.27 10.05
C MET A 241 10.46 7.77 10.11
N HIS A 242 9.39 8.18 10.79
CA HIS A 242 8.96 9.56 10.94
C HIS A 242 10.05 10.43 11.56
N GLY A 243 10.75 9.97 12.59
CA GLY A 243 11.88 10.73 13.17
C GLY A 243 12.98 11.05 12.15
N ILE A 244 13.29 10.11 11.25
CA ILE A 244 14.30 10.29 10.20
C ILE A 244 13.77 11.22 9.09
N LEU A 245 12.50 11.07 8.71
CA LEU A 245 11.86 11.94 7.72
C LEU A 245 11.76 13.39 8.24
N GLN A 246 11.49 13.56 9.54
CA GLN A 246 11.42 14.86 10.20
C GLN A 246 12.79 15.55 10.19
N GLU A 247 13.88 14.83 10.47
CA GLU A 247 15.25 15.35 10.33
C GLU A 247 15.53 15.78 8.89
N PHE A 248 15.24 14.93 7.92
CA PHE A 248 15.43 15.26 6.51
C PHE A 248 14.64 16.52 6.11
N TRP A 249 13.39 16.67 6.56
CA TRP A 249 12.56 17.79 6.16
C TRP A 249 12.89 19.08 6.92
N TRP A 250 12.78 19.05 8.25
CA TRP A 250 12.92 20.25 9.10
C TRP A 250 14.37 20.57 9.46
N GLY A 251 15.27 19.58 9.42
CA GLY A 251 16.71 19.80 9.65
C GLY A 251 17.49 20.14 8.39
N ASN A 252 17.03 19.69 7.21
CA ASN A 252 17.76 19.91 5.96
C ASN A 252 16.98 20.73 4.92
N VAL A 253 15.76 20.35 4.56
CA VAL A 253 15.04 20.99 3.45
C VAL A 253 14.56 22.40 3.81
N MET A 254 13.87 22.56 4.93
CA MET A 254 13.23 23.83 5.29
C MET A 254 14.24 24.95 5.60
N PRO A 255 15.30 24.72 6.39
CA PRO A 255 16.32 25.75 6.63
C PRO A 255 17.07 26.16 5.35
N ALA A 256 17.28 25.22 4.43
CA ALA A 256 17.89 25.52 3.13
C ALA A 256 16.99 26.42 2.28
N LYS A 257 15.68 26.15 2.24
CA LYS A 257 14.71 27.02 1.55
C LYS A 257 14.65 28.41 2.16
N GLU A 258 14.70 28.50 3.48
CA GLU A 258 14.74 29.78 4.19
C GLU A 258 16.01 30.57 3.83
N ALA A 259 17.19 29.94 3.85
CA ALA A 259 18.43 30.57 3.40
C ALA A 259 18.35 31.08 1.96
N LEU A 260 17.76 30.30 1.05
CA LEU A 260 17.53 30.72 -0.35
C LEU A 260 16.57 31.91 -0.45
N SER A 261 15.49 31.95 0.32
CA SER A 261 14.57 33.10 0.33
C SER A 261 15.24 34.41 0.80
N LEU A 262 16.33 34.30 1.55
CA LEU A 262 17.17 35.42 1.99
C LEU A 262 18.33 35.73 1.01
N GLY A 263 18.40 35.05 -0.14
CA GLY A 263 19.47 35.21 -1.12
C GLY A 263 20.82 34.61 -0.71
N LYS A 264 20.84 33.72 0.30
CA LYS A 264 22.07 33.12 0.87
C LYS A 264 22.30 31.71 0.34
N GLU A 265 22.66 31.59 -0.94
CA GLU A 265 22.83 30.28 -1.60
C GLU A 265 23.92 29.41 -0.97
N GLU A 266 25.05 30.00 -0.58
CA GLU A 266 26.13 29.24 0.06
C GLU A 266 25.74 28.71 1.45
N ASP A 267 24.88 29.44 2.18
CA ASP A 267 24.37 28.97 3.46
C ASP A 267 23.36 27.84 3.29
N ALA A 268 22.56 27.85 2.21
CA ALA A 268 21.64 26.76 1.91
C ALA A 268 22.38 25.42 1.76
N LYS A 269 23.59 25.41 1.16
CA LYS A 269 24.41 24.20 0.98
C LYS A 269 24.85 23.57 2.30
N ARG A 270 24.96 24.33 3.39
CA ARG A 270 25.35 23.81 4.72
C ARG A 270 24.31 22.83 5.29
N TYR A 271 23.07 22.90 4.82
CA TYR A 271 21.99 22.04 5.23
C TYR A 271 21.87 20.77 4.38
N GLU A 272 22.77 20.53 3.42
CA GLU A 272 22.76 19.29 2.62
C GLU A 272 22.89 18.05 3.54
N PRO A 273 21.97 17.06 3.45
CA PRO A 273 22.02 15.90 4.32
C PRO A 273 23.15 14.97 3.94
N SER A 274 23.73 14.31 4.95
CA SER A 274 24.61 13.18 4.72
C SER A 274 23.89 12.05 3.95
N SER A 275 24.66 11.22 3.24
CA SER A 275 24.09 10.12 2.42
C SER A 275 23.22 9.13 3.22
N ARG A 276 23.45 9.01 4.53
CA ARG A 276 22.73 8.11 5.44
C ARG A 276 22.49 8.77 6.78
N HIS A 277 21.32 8.54 7.35
CA HIS A 277 21.03 8.89 8.73
C HIS A 277 21.64 7.85 9.69
N LYS A 278 21.92 8.24 10.95
CA LYS A 278 22.47 7.34 11.99
C LYS A 278 21.61 6.08 12.21
N GLN A 279 20.30 6.18 11.97
CA GLN A 279 19.35 5.05 12.10
C GLN A 279 19.03 4.34 10.77
N THR A 280 19.69 4.68 9.65
CA THR A 280 19.44 4.05 8.34
C THR A 280 19.58 2.51 8.41
N GLY A 281 20.60 1.99 9.11
CA GLY A 281 20.77 0.54 9.26
C GLY A 281 19.61 -0.14 10.00
N LEU A 282 19.10 0.51 11.07
CA LEU A 282 18.00 0.00 11.86
C LEU A 282 16.69 -0.04 11.06
N VAL A 283 16.36 1.04 10.33
CA VAL A 283 15.14 1.08 9.51
C VAL A 283 15.19 0.05 8.38
N ILE A 284 16.34 -0.16 7.72
CA ILE A 284 16.51 -1.22 6.70
C ILE A 284 16.27 -2.60 7.31
N SER A 285 16.87 -2.89 8.47
CA SER A 285 16.68 -4.16 9.17
C SER A 285 15.21 -4.41 9.52
N LYS A 286 14.51 -3.39 10.03
CA LYS A 286 13.07 -3.48 10.29
C LYS A 286 12.25 -3.67 9.00
N SER A 287 12.58 -2.98 7.91
CA SER A 287 11.90 -3.16 6.62
C SER A 287 12.02 -4.59 6.12
N ILE A 288 13.21 -5.20 6.22
CA ILE A 288 13.45 -6.60 5.84
C ILE A 288 12.59 -7.53 6.70
N LYS A 289 12.58 -7.33 8.02
CA LYS A 289 11.77 -8.13 8.96
C LYS A 289 10.27 -8.01 8.69
N LEU A 290 9.79 -6.82 8.33
CA LEU A 290 8.37 -6.64 8.00
C LEU A 290 8.03 -7.25 6.64
N ALA A 291 8.91 -7.11 5.66
CA ALA A 291 8.70 -7.66 4.33
C ALA A 291 8.68 -9.20 4.34
N SER A 292 9.49 -9.84 5.19
CA SER A 292 9.43 -11.30 5.37
C SER A 292 8.16 -11.80 6.07
N LYS A 293 7.46 -10.92 6.81
CA LYS A 293 6.17 -11.19 7.43
C LYS A 293 4.98 -10.82 6.53
N ALA A 294 5.21 -10.10 5.45
CA ALA A 294 4.15 -9.72 4.52
C ALA A 294 3.57 -10.97 3.87
N LYS A 295 2.26 -11.16 4.01
CA LYS A 295 1.58 -12.35 3.54
C LYS A 295 1.38 -12.25 2.03
N MET A 296 1.99 -13.14 1.25
CA MET A 296 1.55 -13.35 -0.13
C MET A 296 0.14 -13.93 -0.08
N ILE A 297 -0.85 -13.24 -0.66
CA ILE A 297 -2.25 -13.71 -0.67
C ILE A 297 -2.64 -14.31 -2.00
N CYS A 298 -1.92 -13.96 -3.07
CA CYS A 298 -2.18 -14.45 -4.41
C CYS A 298 -0.89 -14.46 -5.23
N ARG A 299 -0.75 -15.50 -6.06
CA ARG A 299 0.24 -15.58 -7.12
C ARG A 299 -0.41 -16.08 -8.39
N GLU A 300 -0.08 -15.43 -9.49
CA GLU A 300 -0.47 -15.83 -10.82
C GLU A 300 0.78 -16.06 -11.66
N ILE A 301 0.88 -17.23 -12.30
CA ILE A 301 1.93 -17.55 -13.28
C ILE A 301 1.29 -18.30 -14.44
N ALA A 302 1.57 -17.88 -15.68
CA ALA A 302 1.07 -18.53 -16.89
C ALA A 302 -0.46 -18.80 -16.85
N GLY A 303 -1.24 -17.84 -16.36
CA GLY A 303 -2.70 -17.91 -16.24
C GLY A 303 -3.23 -18.76 -15.09
N ARG A 304 -2.38 -19.50 -14.36
CA ARG A 304 -2.78 -20.23 -13.15
C ARG A 304 -2.75 -19.29 -11.95
N ILE A 305 -3.85 -19.23 -11.21
CA ILE A 305 -4.01 -18.37 -10.03
C ILE A 305 -4.03 -19.27 -8.79
N GLU A 306 -3.15 -18.97 -7.84
CA GLU A 306 -3.07 -19.62 -6.53
C GLU A 306 -3.31 -18.59 -5.43
N PHE A 307 -4.27 -18.88 -4.55
CA PHE A 307 -4.54 -18.08 -3.35
C PHE A 307 -3.93 -18.74 -2.12
N TYR A 308 -3.35 -17.93 -1.24
CA TYR A 308 -2.72 -18.39 -0.01
C TYR A 308 -3.52 -17.90 1.20
N ARG A 309 -3.84 -18.86 2.09
CA ARG A 309 -4.60 -18.62 3.33
C ARG A 309 -3.76 -18.13 4.48
#